data_AF-A0A9J6EQ62-F1
#
_entry.id   AF-A0A9J6EQ62-F1
#
_cell.length_a   1.000
_cell.length_b   1.000
_cell.length_c   1.000
_cell.angle_alpha   90.00
_cell.angle_beta   90.00
_cell.angle_gamma   90.00
#
_symmetry.space_group_name_H-M   'P 1'
#
loop_
_entity.id
_entity.type
_entity.pdbx_description
1 polymer ?
#
loop_
_entity_poly.entity_id
_entity_poly.type
_entity_poly.pdbx_seq_one_letter_code
_entity_poly.pdbx_strand_id
1 'polypeptide(L)'
;MVSSTEQGRRSVTLNRPLITILEQLGVSTDTFVYLQESMILEFTDALVNEARAVDVLSAWSKLQLPYEDLSKAGFQLTLDPFFRSLLLAVYRNAVAGLRYKTRIALPVDRARNMLGVVDTTNKLRYGEVGTNQTGNGAK
;
A
#
# COMPACT_ATOMS: atom_id res chain seq x y z
N MET A 1 -13.59 -19.06 -17.99
CA MET A 1 -13.74 -17.65 -17.55
C MET A 1 -13.10 -17.58 -16.17
N VAL A 2 -11.82 -17.23 -16.11
CA VAL A 2 -11.03 -17.33 -14.86
C VAL A 2 -11.44 -16.18 -13.95
N SER A 3 -12.02 -16.53 -12.79
CA SER A 3 -12.34 -15.62 -11.70
C SER A 3 -11.12 -14.76 -11.35
N SER A 4 -11.27 -13.44 -11.47
CA SER A 4 -10.32 -12.44 -10.97
C SER A 4 -10.45 -12.27 -9.45
N THR A 5 -10.52 -13.38 -8.73
CA THR A 5 -10.37 -13.46 -7.28
C THR A 5 -8.88 -13.60 -6.98
N GLU A 6 -8.40 -12.96 -5.91
CA GLU A 6 -6.98 -12.78 -5.48
C GLU A 6 -6.37 -11.38 -5.77
N GLN A 7 -7.14 -10.29 -5.65
CA GLN A 7 -6.52 -8.99 -5.31
C GLN A 7 -6.25 -8.96 -3.80
N GLY A 8 -5.10 -9.50 -3.38
CA GLY A 8 -4.54 -9.29 -2.04
C GLY A 8 -4.46 -7.80 -1.68
N ARG A 9 -4.24 -7.48 -0.40
CA ARG A 9 -4.15 -6.12 0.18
C ARG A 9 -3.25 -5.18 -0.64
N ARG A 10 -3.76 -4.60 -1.73
CA ARG A 10 -2.98 -3.71 -2.59
C ARG A 10 -2.99 -2.32 -1.98
N SER A 11 -1.79 -1.82 -1.70
CA SER A 11 -1.58 -0.43 -1.33
C SER A 11 -2.11 0.48 -2.43
N VAL A 12 -2.88 1.50 -2.02
CA VAL A 12 -3.37 2.57 -2.90
C VAL A 12 -2.53 3.80 -2.63
N THR A 13 -2.30 4.58 -3.68
CA THR A 13 -1.43 5.75 -3.59
C THR A 13 -2.16 7.01 -4.02
N LEU A 14 -1.92 8.12 -3.34
CA LEU A 14 -2.24 9.44 -3.87
C LEU A 14 -1.31 9.78 -5.04
N ASN A 15 -1.81 10.63 -5.93
CA ASN A 15 -1.06 11.21 -7.03
C ASN A 15 -1.13 12.74 -6.96
N ARG A 16 -0.29 13.43 -7.73
CA ARG A 16 -0.27 14.90 -7.72
C ARG A 16 -1.64 15.55 -7.99
N PRO A 17 -2.44 15.12 -8.98
CA PRO A 17 -3.78 15.68 -9.21
C PRO A 17 -4.72 15.59 -8.00
N LEU A 18 -4.79 14.43 -7.34
CA LEU A 18 -5.64 14.25 -6.15
C LEU A 18 -5.16 15.10 -4.98
N ILE A 19 -3.84 15.19 -4.78
CA ILE A 19 -3.25 16.05 -3.74
C ILE A 19 -3.66 17.51 -3.98
N THR A 20 -3.53 18.01 -5.21
CA THR A 20 -3.93 19.38 -5.55
C THR A 20 -5.41 19.65 -5.24
N ILE A 21 -6.30 18.71 -5.57
CA ILE A 21 -7.74 18.84 -5.26
C ILE A 21 -7.95 18.91 -3.74
N LEU A 22 -7.29 18.03 -2.97
CA LEU A 22 -7.41 18.03 -1.51
C LEU A 22 -6.87 19.31 -0.88
N GLU A 23 -5.75 19.84 -1.39
CA GLU A 23 -5.21 21.15 -0.99
C GLU A 23 -6.23 22.27 -1.22
N GLN A 24 -6.89 22.29 -2.39
CA GLN A 24 -7.94 23.26 -2.72
C GLN A 24 -9.20 23.13 -1.83
N LEU A 25 -9.50 21.92 -1.36
CA LEU A 25 -10.57 21.65 -0.42
C LEU A 25 -10.18 21.96 1.04
N GLY A 26 -8.96 22.46 1.29
CA GLY A 26 -8.51 22.93 2.60
C GLY A 26 -7.68 21.92 3.40
N VAL A 27 -7.26 20.80 2.81
CA VAL A 27 -6.33 19.87 3.48
C VAL A 27 -4.93 20.51 3.52
N SER A 28 -4.35 20.62 4.73
CA SER A 28 -3.02 21.21 4.91
C SER A 28 -1.94 20.44 4.15
N THR A 29 -1.04 21.17 3.50
CA THR A 29 0.15 20.62 2.82
C THR A 29 1.03 19.78 3.76
N ASP A 30 1.10 20.14 5.05
CA ASP A 30 1.86 19.40 6.06
C ASP A 30 1.39 17.94 6.20
N THR A 31 0.11 17.67 5.94
CA THR A 31 -0.45 16.32 5.94
C THR A 31 0.23 15.45 4.90
N PHE A 32 0.46 15.98 3.70
CA PHE A 32 1.10 15.23 2.62
C PHE A 32 2.60 15.08 2.85
N VAL A 33 3.25 16.04 3.52
CA VAL A 33 4.66 15.92 3.93
C VAL A 33 4.79 14.79 4.95
N TYR A 34 3.95 14.79 5.99
CA TYR A 34 3.92 13.73 7.01
C TYR A 34 3.71 12.33 6.40
N LEU A 35 2.80 12.20 5.44
CA LEU A 35 2.57 10.92 4.76
C LEU A 35 3.79 10.46 3.95
N GLN A 36 4.50 11.38 3.30
CA GLN A 36 5.73 11.08 2.56
C GLN A 36 6.86 10.63 3.50
N GLU A 37 7.03 11.33 4.62
CA GLU A 37 8.04 10.97 5.63
C GLU A 37 7.73 9.61 6.25
N SER A 38 6.48 9.38 6.63
CA SER A 38 6.03 8.08 7.18
C SER A 38 6.32 6.93 6.21
N MET A 39 6.05 7.14 4.92
CA MET A 39 6.35 6.16 3.88
C MET A 39 7.85 5.89 3.79
N ILE A 40 8.70 6.92 3.72
CA ILE A 40 10.16 6.75 3.65
C ILE A 40 10.67 5.98 4.88
N LEU A 41 10.21 6.36 6.07
CA LEU A 41 10.59 5.71 7.32
C LEU A 41 10.25 4.23 7.31
N GLU A 42 9.05 3.85 6.87
CA GLU A 42 8.62 2.45 6.73
C GLU A 42 9.58 1.64 5.83
N PHE A 43 9.92 2.17 4.64
CA PHE A 43 10.84 1.47 3.76
C PHE A 43 12.27 1.43 4.29
N THR A 44 12.73 2.46 5.02
CA THR A 44 14.06 2.44 5.63
C THR A 44 14.16 1.45 6.79
N ASP A 45 13.12 1.35 7.62
CA ASP A 45 13.05 0.40 8.73
C ASP A 45 13.09 -1.04 8.19
N ALA A 46 12.39 -1.31 7.07
CA ALA A 46 12.45 -2.59 6.38
C ALA A 46 13.83 -3.02 5.88
N LEU A 47 14.82 -2.12 5.80
CA LEU A 47 16.20 -2.49 5.43
C LEU A 47 16.99 -3.13 6.59
N VAL A 48 16.50 -2.98 7.82
CA VAL A 48 17.20 -3.41 9.05
C VAL A 48 16.32 -4.23 9.98
N ASN A 49 15.00 -4.16 9.84
CA ASN A 49 14.03 -4.89 10.64
C ASN A 49 13.38 -6.01 9.82
N GLU A 50 13.56 -7.24 10.29
CA GLU A 50 13.11 -8.45 9.61
C GLU A 50 11.58 -8.52 9.45
N ALA A 51 10.82 -8.17 10.50
CA ALA A 51 9.36 -8.18 10.43
C ALA A 51 8.85 -7.15 9.40
N ARG A 52 9.49 -5.96 9.36
CA ARG A 52 9.16 -4.92 8.38
C ARG A 52 9.58 -5.28 6.97
N ALA A 53 10.68 -6.00 6.81
CA ALA A 53 11.10 -6.53 5.52
C ALA A 53 10.02 -7.44 4.92
N VAL A 54 9.43 -8.33 5.73
CA VAL A 54 8.32 -9.19 5.31
C VAL A 54 7.11 -8.36 4.90
N ASP A 55 6.69 -7.39 5.72
CA ASP A 55 5.53 -6.52 5.44
C ASP A 55 5.73 -5.76 4.10
N VAL A 56 6.89 -5.11 3.95
CA VAL A 56 7.21 -4.29 2.78
C VAL A 56 7.33 -5.14 1.52
N LEU A 57 8.02 -6.29 1.57
CA LEU A 57 8.14 -7.15 0.40
C LEU A 57 6.80 -7.75 0.00
N SER A 58 5.97 -8.14 0.96
CA SER A 58 4.62 -8.67 0.69
C SER A 58 3.72 -7.62 0.03
N ALA A 59 3.85 -6.35 0.42
CA ALA A 59 3.01 -5.27 -0.10
C ALA A 59 3.54 -4.65 -1.41
N TRP A 60 4.85 -4.59 -1.60
CA TRP A 60 5.48 -3.75 -2.65
C TRP A 60 6.36 -4.52 -3.63
N SER A 61 6.73 -5.76 -3.34
CA SER A 61 7.50 -6.56 -4.28
C SER A 61 6.67 -6.90 -5.50
N LYS A 62 7.31 -6.84 -6.67
CA LYS A 62 6.72 -7.36 -7.91
C LYS A 62 6.79 -8.88 -7.98
N LEU A 63 7.65 -9.50 -7.17
CA LEU A 63 7.77 -10.94 -7.08
C LEU A 63 6.73 -11.47 -6.10
N GLN A 64 5.88 -12.39 -6.57
CA GLN A 64 4.89 -13.07 -5.77
C GLN A 64 5.53 -14.26 -5.03
N LEU A 65 6.40 -13.96 -4.07
CA LEU A 65 7.01 -14.97 -3.20
C LEU A 65 6.27 -15.01 -1.85
N PRO A 66 6.21 -16.17 -1.18
CA PRO A 66 5.59 -16.30 0.13
C PRO A 66 6.57 -15.82 1.23
N TYR A 67 6.78 -14.50 1.33
CA TYR A 67 7.77 -13.91 2.25
C TYR A 67 7.55 -14.28 3.71
N GLU A 68 6.29 -14.36 4.15
CA GLU A 68 5.95 -14.80 5.52
C GLU A 68 6.42 -16.24 5.78
N ASP A 69 6.16 -17.16 4.85
CA ASP A 69 6.52 -18.57 5.01
C ASP A 69 8.04 -18.76 4.93
N LEU A 70 8.71 -17.99 4.06
CA LEU A 70 10.17 -17.96 3.97
C LEU A 70 10.80 -17.48 5.28
N SER A 71 10.28 -16.40 5.85
CA SER A 71 10.76 -15.90 7.14
C SER A 71 10.53 -16.92 8.26
N LYS A 72 9.36 -17.57 8.31
CA LYS A 72 9.05 -18.66 9.26
C LYS A 72 9.96 -19.88 9.07
N ALA A 73 10.41 -20.15 7.85
CA ALA A 73 11.37 -21.21 7.53
C ALA A 73 12.82 -20.85 7.90
N GLY A 74 13.08 -19.66 8.43
CA GLY A 74 14.39 -19.22 8.91
C GLY A 74 15.21 -18.41 7.90
N PHE A 75 14.63 -18.02 6.76
CA PHE A 75 15.30 -17.07 5.85
C PHE A 75 15.34 -15.68 6.49
N GLN A 76 16.52 -15.05 6.43
CA GLN A 76 16.73 -13.70 6.92
C GLN A 76 16.72 -12.72 5.74
N LEU A 77 15.56 -12.11 5.47
CA LEU A 77 15.32 -11.24 4.33
C LEU A 77 16.21 -9.98 4.36
N THR A 78 16.59 -9.52 5.55
CA THR A 78 17.47 -8.36 5.72
C THR A 78 18.96 -8.66 5.50
N LEU A 79 19.38 -9.93 5.68
CA LEU A 79 20.78 -10.35 5.62
C LEU A 79 21.14 -11.14 4.36
N ASP A 80 20.18 -11.90 3.83
CA ASP A 80 20.37 -12.66 2.60
C ASP A 80 20.63 -11.70 1.41
N PRO A 81 21.68 -11.94 0.59
CA PRO A 81 22.05 -11.03 -0.50
C PRO A 81 20.96 -10.82 -1.55
N PHE A 82 20.16 -11.84 -1.85
CA PHE A 82 19.08 -11.74 -2.81
C PHE A 82 17.94 -10.87 -2.25
N PHE A 83 17.45 -11.18 -1.05
CA PHE A 83 16.36 -10.41 -0.43
C PHE A 83 16.78 -8.99 -0.09
N ARG A 84 18.02 -8.78 0.35
CA ARG A 84 18.58 -7.44 0.59
C ARG A 84 18.64 -6.60 -0.69
N SER A 85 19.03 -7.21 -1.80
CA SER A 85 19.01 -6.55 -3.12
C SER A 85 17.58 -6.21 -3.55
N LEU A 86 16.63 -7.11 -3.29
CA LEU A 86 15.21 -6.90 -3.58
C LEU A 86 14.61 -5.77 -2.73
N LEU A 87 14.86 -5.75 -1.42
CA LEU A 87 14.46 -4.67 -0.51
C LEU A 87 15.00 -3.32 -0.98
N LEU A 88 16.28 -3.26 -1.35
CA LEU A 88 16.88 -2.03 -1.86
C LEU A 88 16.27 -1.58 -3.19
N ALA A 89 15.93 -2.52 -4.07
CA ALA A 89 15.22 -2.22 -5.31
C ALA A 89 13.81 -1.66 -5.05
N VAL A 90 13.07 -2.25 -4.10
CA VAL A 90 11.76 -1.77 -3.65
C VAL A 90 11.87 -0.36 -3.05
N TYR A 91 12.82 -0.13 -2.14
CA TYR A 91 13.12 1.18 -1.55
C TYR A 91 13.42 2.23 -2.63
N ARG A 92 14.34 1.94 -3.55
CA ARG A 92 14.69 2.86 -4.65
C ARG A 92 13.51 3.19 -5.53
N ASN A 93 12.66 2.21 -5.84
CA ASN A 93 11.45 2.41 -6.62
C ASN A 93 10.41 3.26 -5.86
N ALA A 94 10.25 3.06 -4.55
CA ALA A 94 9.38 3.86 -3.71
C ALA A 94 9.82 5.33 -3.67
N VAL A 95 11.11 5.59 -3.41
CA VAL A 95 11.70 6.94 -3.41
C VAL A 95 11.59 7.61 -4.78
N ALA A 96 11.86 6.89 -5.86
CA ALA A 96 11.68 7.41 -7.22
C ALA A 96 10.19 7.74 -7.51
N GLY A 97 9.27 6.90 -7.04
CA GLY A 97 7.82 7.13 -7.14
C GLY A 97 7.37 8.40 -6.40
N LEU A 98 7.89 8.63 -5.20
CA LEU A 98 7.68 9.87 -4.45
C LEU A 98 8.24 11.08 -5.20
N ARG A 99 9.54 11.04 -5.54
CA ARG A 99 10.25 12.17 -6.14
C ARG A 99 9.70 12.61 -7.50
N TYR A 100 9.39 11.65 -8.37
CA TYR A 100 9.04 11.96 -9.76
C TYR A 100 7.54 11.89 -10.06
N LYS A 101 6.75 11.21 -9.21
CA LYS A 101 5.31 11.00 -9.45
C LYS A 101 4.42 11.41 -8.28
N THR A 102 5.01 11.87 -7.18
CA THR A 102 4.29 12.18 -5.93
C THR A 102 3.40 11.01 -5.50
N ARG A 103 3.91 9.78 -5.65
CA ARG A 103 3.19 8.55 -5.34
C ARG A 103 3.26 8.27 -3.85
N ILE A 104 2.36 8.89 -3.09
CA ILE A 104 2.29 8.74 -1.63
C ILE A 104 1.44 7.52 -1.31
N ALA A 105 2.00 6.51 -0.64
CA ALA A 105 1.26 5.35 -0.16
C ALA A 105 0.26 5.74 0.92
N LEU A 106 -0.92 5.13 0.89
CA LEU A 106 -1.89 5.24 1.97
C LEU A 106 -1.97 3.95 2.78
N PRO A 107 -2.31 4.04 4.08
CA PRO A 107 -2.45 2.87 4.94
C PRO A 107 -3.44 1.85 4.36
N VAL A 108 -2.99 0.60 4.27
CA VAL A 108 -3.78 -0.50 3.68
C VAL A 108 -5.00 -0.88 4.51
N ASP A 109 -5.15 -0.41 5.74
CA ASP A 109 -6.36 -0.59 6.54
C ASP A 109 -7.42 0.48 6.25
N ARG A 110 -7.03 1.63 5.70
CA ARG A 110 -7.90 2.82 5.55
C ARG A 110 -8.13 3.24 4.11
N ALA A 111 -7.34 2.74 3.15
CA ALA A 111 -7.43 3.14 1.76
C ALA A 111 -7.63 1.96 0.81
N ARG A 112 -8.57 2.13 -0.13
CA ARG A 112 -8.93 1.16 -1.17
C ARG A 112 -9.35 1.91 -2.43
N ASN A 113 -9.07 1.32 -3.58
CA ASN A 113 -9.70 1.72 -4.83
C ASN A 113 -10.94 0.83 -5.01
N MET A 114 -12.10 1.44 -5.17
CA MET A 114 -13.39 0.74 -5.19
C MET A 114 -14.13 1.02 -6.50
N LEU A 115 -14.90 0.04 -6.96
CA LEU A 115 -15.82 0.22 -8.07
C LEU A 115 -17.09 0.91 -7.57
N GLY A 116 -17.41 2.08 -8.12
CA GLY A 116 -18.68 2.77 -7.84
C GLY A 116 -19.85 2.07 -8.51
N VAL A 117 -20.89 1.74 -7.75
CA VAL A 117 -22.15 1.17 -8.25
C VAL A 117 -23.30 2.04 -7.73
N VAL A 118 -24.24 2.36 -8.62
CA VAL A 118 -25.43 3.15 -8.27
C VAL A 118 -26.37 2.31 -7.42
N ASP A 119 -26.88 2.87 -6.32
CA ASP A 119 -27.92 2.22 -5.53
C ASP A 119 -29.26 2.29 -6.26
N THR A 120 -29.68 1.17 -6.84
CA THR A 120 -31.00 1.00 -7.45
C THR A 120 -32.07 0.56 -6.46
N THR A 121 -31.68 0.26 -5.22
CA THR A 121 -32.58 -0.24 -4.16
C THR A 121 -33.17 0.86 -3.29
N ASN A 122 -32.75 2.12 -3.48
CA ASN A 122 -33.16 3.29 -2.70
C ASN A 122 -32.95 3.11 -1.19
N LYS A 123 -31.88 2.40 -0.79
CA LYS A 123 -31.53 2.18 0.62
C LYS A 123 -30.60 3.28 1.15
N LEU A 124 -29.83 3.92 0.29
CA LEU A 124 -28.89 4.98 0.66
C LEU A 124 -29.55 6.36 0.54
N ARG A 125 -29.35 7.21 1.56
CA ARG A 125 -29.75 8.62 1.50
C ARG A 125 -28.73 9.46 0.73
N TYR A 126 -29.12 10.68 0.36
CA TYR A 126 -28.21 11.64 -0.24
C TYR A 126 -26.98 11.85 0.65
N GLY A 127 -25.79 11.68 0.07
CA GLY A 127 -24.50 11.79 0.77
C GLY A 127 -24.00 10.48 1.40
N GLU A 128 -24.80 9.41 1.38
CA GLU A 128 -24.38 8.12 1.92
C GLU A 128 -23.77 7.21 0.84
N VAL A 129 -22.77 6.43 1.26
CA VAL A 129 -22.12 5.42 0.43
C VAL A 129 -22.08 4.11 1.20
N GLY A 130 -22.60 3.05 0.59
CA GLY A 130 -22.47 1.68 1.11
C GLY A 130 -21.15 1.05 0.64
N THR A 131 -20.41 0.43 1.55
CA THR A 131 -19.19 -0.32 1.20
C THR A 131 -19.30 -1.76 1.69
N ASN A 132 -19.08 -2.72 0.80
CA ASN A 132 -18.96 -4.13 1.17
C ASN A 132 -17.51 -4.56 1.04
N GLN A 133 -16.95 -5.11 2.12
CA GLN A 133 -15.63 -5.72 2.10
C GLN A 133 -15.79 -7.23 2.14
N THR A 134 -15.37 -7.93 1.09
CA THR A 134 -15.16 -9.38 1.17
C THR A 134 -13.89 -9.62 1.98
N GLY A 135 -14.06 -9.81 3.29
CA GLY A 135 -12.94 -10.07 4.19
C GLY A 135 -12.32 -11.43 3.90
N ASN A 136 -11.01 -11.47 3.65
CA ASN A 136 -10.24 -12.69 3.86
C ASN A 136 -9.99 -12.76 5.38
N GLY A 137 -10.91 -13.40 6.09
CA GLY A 137 -10.75 -13.71 7.50
C GLY A 137 -9.65 -14.75 7.66
N ALA A 138 -8.41 -14.29 7.85
CA ALA A 138 -7.39 -15.13 8.46
C ALA A 138 -7.85 -15.38 9.91
N LYS A 139 -8.35 -16.60 10.13
CA LYS A 139 -8.46 -17.20 11.45
C LYS A 139 -7.10 -17.74 11.86
#